data_AF-R9JMJ7-F1
#
_entry.id   AF-R9JMJ7-F1
#
_cell.length_a   1.000
_cell.length_b   1.000
_cell.length_c   1.000
_cell.angle_alpha   90.00
_cell.angle_beta   90.00
_cell.angle_gamma   90.00
#
_symmetry.space_group_name_H-M   'P 1'
#
loop_
_entity.id
_entity.type
_entity.pdbx_description
1 polymer ?
#
loop_
_entity_poly.entity_id
_entity_poly.type
_entity_poly.pdbx_seq_one_letter_code
_entity_poly.pdbx_strand_id
1 'polypeptide(L)'
;MNSYNGFYKVAENNGGVCVGTFYNPDTQESFTKITWDIDDIRLDQDEEVQIYRYMPINKDVRRLWLHRAGVIQEGDQIKVVKGRKVPIGTVAIVKEIKPFYDRYRRWQADYLYLDNGMRTNINNCVLA
;
A
#
# COMPACT_ATOMS: atom_id res chain seq x y z
N MET A 1 2.05 -17.26 9.52
CA MET A 1 1.22 -16.21 8.90
C MET A 1 -0.20 -16.46 9.37
N ASN A 2 -0.79 -15.53 10.13
CA ASN A 2 -2.14 -15.73 10.67
C ASN A 2 -3.13 -14.99 9.76
N SER A 3 -3.75 -15.71 8.83
CA SER A 3 -4.98 -15.28 8.16
C SER A 3 -6.19 -15.78 8.93
N TYR A 4 -7.33 -15.15 8.71
CA TYR A 4 -8.62 -15.63 9.17
C TYR A 4 -9.56 -15.70 7.98
N ASN A 5 -10.12 -16.88 7.72
CA ASN A 5 -10.95 -17.17 6.53
C ASN A 5 -10.28 -16.76 5.20
N GLY A 6 -8.95 -16.91 5.10
CA GLY A 6 -8.18 -16.51 3.91
C GLY A 6 -7.89 -15.01 3.81
N PHE A 7 -8.42 -14.18 4.70
CA PHE A 7 -8.14 -12.76 4.76
C PHE A 7 -6.93 -12.44 5.65
N TYR A 8 -6.10 -11.53 5.18
CA TYR A 8 -4.95 -10.98 5.90
C TYR A 8 -5.17 -9.50 6.18
N LYS A 9 -4.73 -9.02 7.34
CA LYS A 9 -4.70 -7.58 7.63
C LYS A 9 -3.62 -6.92 6.79
N VAL A 10 -3.99 -5.89 6.03
CA VAL A 10 -3.08 -5.17 5.12
C VAL A 10 -2.90 -3.71 5.49
N ALA A 11 -3.84 -3.11 6.22
CA ALA A 11 -3.73 -1.77 6.77
C ALA A 11 -4.54 -1.62 8.05
N GLU A 12 -4.23 -0.60 8.83
CA GLU A 12 -5.00 -0.19 9.99
C GLU A 12 -4.95 1.33 10.10
N ASN A 13 -6.12 1.93 10.30
CA ASN A 13 -6.21 3.32 10.73
C ASN A 13 -6.34 3.33 12.26
N ASN A 14 -5.48 4.11 12.92
CA ASN A 14 -5.43 4.22 14.37
C ASN A 14 -6.01 5.59 14.79
N GLY A 15 -6.97 5.57 15.71
CA GLY A 15 -7.65 6.77 16.24
C GLY A 15 -8.57 6.39 17.39
N GLY A 16 -9.58 7.22 17.69
CA GLY A 16 -10.64 6.85 18.66
C GLY A 16 -11.47 5.63 18.20
N VAL A 17 -11.49 5.38 16.89
CA VAL A 17 -12.02 4.17 16.27
C VAL A 17 -10.91 3.56 15.41
N CYS A 18 -10.52 2.31 15.68
CA CYS A 18 -9.60 1.57 14.85
C CYS A 18 -10.36 0.80 13.78
N VAL A 19 -9.92 0.94 12.53
CA VAL A 19 -10.49 0.24 11.38
C VAL A 19 -9.37 -0.51 10.67
N GLY A 20 -9.50 -1.84 10.63
CA GLY A 20 -8.62 -2.71 9.87
C GLY A 20 -9.11 -2.88 8.43
N THR A 21 -8.17 -2.90 7.49
CA THR A 21 -8.42 -3.34 6.11
C THR A 21 -7.88 -4.75 5.92
N PHE A 22 -8.71 -5.63 5.37
CA PHE A 22 -8.40 -7.04 5.17
C PHE A 22 -8.51 -7.42 3.70
N TYR A 23 -7.59 -8.25 3.23
CA TYR A 23 -7.49 -8.65 1.83
C TYR A 23 -7.23 -10.15 1.71
N ASN A 24 -7.96 -10.80 0.81
CA ASN A 24 -7.73 -12.18 0.43
C ASN A 24 -6.99 -12.20 -0.93
N PRO A 25 -5.73 -12.68 -1.00
CA PRO A 25 -4.97 -12.70 -2.23
C PRO A 25 -5.50 -13.71 -3.27
N ASP A 26 -6.20 -14.76 -2.83
CA ASP A 26 -6.73 -15.82 -3.70
C ASP A 26 -8.02 -15.40 -4.38
N THR A 27 -9.00 -14.89 -3.61
CA THR A 27 -10.28 -14.39 -4.14
C THR A 27 -10.20 -12.94 -4.61
N GLN A 28 -9.13 -12.25 -4.23
CA GLN A 28 -8.86 -10.89 -4.64
C GLN A 28 -9.89 -9.89 -4.05
N GLU A 29 -10.62 -10.29 -3.02
CA GLU A 29 -11.62 -9.49 -2.30
C GLU A 29 -10.98 -8.73 -1.12
N SER A 30 -11.55 -7.57 -0.79
CA SER A 30 -11.14 -6.77 0.36
C SER A 30 -12.35 -6.20 1.09
N PHE A 31 -12.26 -6.11 2.42
CA PHE A 31 -13.24 -5.40 3.24
C PHE A 31 -12.56 -4.60 4.34
N THR A 32 -13.35 -3.74 5.00
CA THR A 32 -12.92 -3.03 6.20
C THR A 32 -13.82 -3.43 7.36
N LYS A 33 -13.25 -3.49 8.57
CA LYS A 33 -13.99 -3.81 9.80
C LYS A 33 -13.45 -2.96 10.94
N ILE A 34 -14.36 -2.45 11.77
CA ILE A 34 -14.00 -1.79 13.03
C ILE A 34 -13.41 -2.87 13.94
N THR A 35 -12.17 -2.67 14.36
CA THR A 35 -11.42 -3.60 15.21
C THR A 35 -11.33 -3.13 16.65
N TRP A 36 -11.61 -1.85 16.90
CA TRP A 36 -11.70 -1.27 18.24
C TRP A 36 -12.42 0.08 18.18
N ASP A 37 -13.13 0.44 19.23
CA ASP A 37 -13.76 1.74 19.43
C ASP A 37 -13.68 2.08 20.92
N ILE A 38 -13.26 3.30 21.25
CA ILE A 38 -13.17 3.76 22.64
C ILE A 38 -14.54 3.85 23.32
N ASP A 39 -15.61 4.07 22.55
CA ASP A 39 -16.96 4.27 23.06
C ASP A 39 -17.82 3.00 23.02
N ASP A 40 -17.34 1.89 22.41
CA ASP A 40 -18.07 0.63 22.30
C ASP A 40 -17.33 -0.57 22.91
N ILE A 41 -17.51 -0.76 24.21
CA ILE A 41 -16.94 -1.87 24.97
C ILE A 41 -17.44 -3.26 24.51
N ARG A 42 -18.54 -3.34 23.76
CA ARG A 42 -19.07 -4.64 23.28
C ARG A 42 -18.11 -5.27 22.28
N LEU A 43 -17.33 -4.46 21.56
CA LEU A 43 -16.30 -4.93 20.64
C LEU A 43 -15.19 -5.72 21.34
N ASP A 44 -14.92 -5.45 22.63
CA ASP A 44 -13.96 -6.21 23.42
C ASP A 44 -14.46 -7.63 23.77
N GLN A 45 -15.77 -7.86 23.71
CA GLN A 45 -16.40 -9.15 23.98
C GLN A 45 -16.66 -9.96 22.70
N ASP A 46 -16.58 -9.33 21.53
CA ASP A 46 -16.75 -10.00 20.24
C ASP A 46 -15.46 -10.74 19.84
N GLU A 47 -15.50 -12.07 19.92
CA GLU A 47 -14.35 -12.93 19.60
C GLU A 47 -13.83 -12.72 18.17
N GLU A 48 -14.72 -12.51 17.20
CA GLU A 48 -14.33 -12.31 15.80
C GLU A 48 -13.60 -10.96 15.64
N VAL A 49 -14.11 -9.91 16.29
CA VAL A 49 -13.46 -8.59 16.31
C VAL A 49 -12.07 -8.69 16.94
N GLN A 50 -11.91 -9.43 18.04
CA GLN A 50 -10.59 -9.60 18.68
C GLN A 50 -9.59 -10.33 17.77
N ILE A 51 -10.03 -11.35 17.01
CA ILE A 51 -9.18 -12.02 16.02
C ILE A 51 -8.65 -11.01 15.00
N TYR A 52 -9.52 -10.18 14.44
CA TYR A 52 -9.15 -9.17 13.44
C TYR A 52 -8.31 -8.03 14.03
N ARG A 53 -8.57 -7.64 15.28
CA ARG A 53 -7.82 -6.60 15.99
C ARG A 53 -6.35 -6.98 16.14
N TYR A 54 -6.09 -8.17 16.69
CA TYR A 54 -4.73 -8.62 17.00
C TYR A 54 -4.00 -9.28 15.82
N MET A 55 -4.67 -9.42 14.67
CA MET A 55 -3.99 -9.87 13.46
C MET A 55 -2.88 -8.88 13.07
N PRO A 56 -1.62 -9.33 12.91
CA PRO A 56 -0.55 -8.43 12.48
C PRO A 56 -0.72 -8.07 11.00
N ILE A 57 -0.26 -6.88 10.61
CA ILE A 57 -0.22 -6.49 9.19
C ILE A 57 0.73 -7.43 8.44
N ASN A 58 0.21 -8.14 7.44
CA ASN A 58 1.00 -8.95 6.54
C ASN A 58 1.58 -8.08 5.42
N LYS A 59 2.90 -7.86 5.44
CA LYS A 59 3.59 -6.97 4.50
C LYS A 59 3.56 -7.50 3.06
N ASP A 60 3.65 -8.81 2.87
CA ASP A 60 3.68 -9.43 1.54
C ASP A 60 2.31 -9.30 0.87
N VAL A 61 1.25 -9.62 1.62
CA VAL A 61 -0.14 -9.51 1.14
C VAL A 61 -0.56 -8.04 0.98
N ARG A 62 -0.06 -7.14 1.84
CA ARG A 62 -0.23 -5.69 1.68
C ARG A 62 0.35 -5.20 0.36
N ARG A 63 1.52 -5.70 -0.04
CA ARG A 63 2.14 -5.33 -1.32
C ARG A 63 1.26 -5.74 -2.50
N LEU A 64 0.74 -6.98 -2.49
CA LEU A 64 -0.21 -7.45 -3.51
C LEU A 64 -1.48 -6.60 -3.56
N TRP A 65 -2.04 -6.27 -2.40
CA TRP A 65 -3.21 -5.39 -2.30
C TRP A 65 -2.95 -4.01 -2.90
N LEU A 66 -1.79 -3.41 -2.62
CA LEU A 66 -1.37 -2.12 -3.18
C LEU A 66 -1.10 -2.18 -4.68
N HIS A 67 -0.50 -3.27 -5.16
CA HIS A 67 -0.26 -3.50 -6.59
C HIS A 67 -1.54 -3.57 -7.38
N ARG A 68 -2.58 -4.22 -6.84
CA ARG A 68 -3.92 -4.22 -7.45
C ARG A 68 -4.51 -2.80 -7.56
N ALA A 69 -4.23 -1.93 -6.59
CA ALA A 69 -4.62 -0.53 -6.65
C ALA A 69 -3.70 0.32 -7.56
N GLY A 70 -2.69 -0.29 -8.21
CA GLY A 70 -1.72 0.41 -9.06
C GLY A 70 -0.71 1.25 -8.28
N VAL A 71 -0.58 1.03 -6.97
CA VAL A 71 0.34 1.77 -6.11
C VAL A 71 1.73 1.16 -6.22
N ILE A 72 2.68 1.97 -6.68
CA ILE A 72 4.10 1.60 -6.79
C ILE A 72 4.78 1.79 -5.43
N GLN A 73 5.57 0.81 -5.02
CA GLN A 73 6.36 0.80 -3.79
C GLN A 73 7.86 0.63 -4.08
N GLU A 74 8.66 0.85 -3.04
CA GLU A 74 10.10 0.57 -3.08
C GLU A 74 10.37 -0.93 -3.28
N GLY A 75 11.35 -1.22 -4.12
CA GLY A 75 11.69 -2.56 -4.58
C GLY A 75 10.80 -3.10 -5.70
N ASP A 76 9.79 -2.37 -6.18
CA ASP A 76 8.96 -2.82 -7.31
C ASP A 76 9.70 -2.67 -8.63
N GLN A 77 9.44 -3.60 -9.55
CA GLN A 77 9.81 -3.45 -10.94
C GLN A 77 8.75 -2.62 -11.66
N ILE A 78 9.19 -1.58 -12.36
CA ILE A 78 8.31 -0.65 -13.08
C ILE A 78 8.73 -0.56 -14.54
N LYS A 79 7.76 -0.23 -15.39
CA LYS A 79 7.97 0.11 -16.80
C LYS A 79 7.59 1.55 -17.06
N VAL A 80 8.47 2.29 -17.74
CA VAL A 80 8.18 3.67 -18.15
C VAL A 80 7.24 3.67 -19.36
N VAL A 81 6.06 4.27 -19.21
CA VAL A 81 5.05 4.39 -20.27
C VAL A 81 5.00 5.78 -20.89
N LYS A 82 5.42 6.81 -20.15
CA LYS A 82 5.49 8.21 -20.64
C LYS A 82 6.91 8.75 -20.48
N GLY A 83 7.70 8.68 -21.54
CA GLY A 83 9.09 9.08 -21.55
C GLY A 83 9.29 10.54 -21.96
N ARG A 84 10.05 11.29 -21.16
CA ARG A 84 10.71 12.56 -21.59
C ARG A 84 12.20 12.54 -21.28
N LYS A 85 12.55 12.22 -20.03
CA LYS A 85 13.96 12.07 -19.58
C LYS A 85 14.43 10.62 -19.57
N VAL A 86 13.51 9.68 -19.40
CA VAL A 86 13.78 8.23 -19.45
C VAL A 86 13.07 7.68 -20.68
N PRO A 87 13.71 6.81 -21.49
CA PRO A 87 13.09 6.19 -22.65
C PRO A 87 11.81 5.43 -22.31
N ILE A 88 10.83 5.44 -23.22
CA ILE A 88 9.63 4.61 -23.11
C ILE A 88 10.06 3.14 -23.20
N GLY A 89 9.48 2.30 -22.34
CA GLY A 89 9.78 0.87 -22.28
C GLY A 89 10.95 0.50 -21.39
N THR A 90 11.67 1.47 -20.80
CA THR A 90 12.68 1.18 -19.79
C THR A 90 12.05 0.45 -18.61
N VAL A 91 12.62 -0.71 -18.26
CA VAL A 91 12.27 -1.50 -17.08
C VAL A 91 13.37 -1.32 -16.04
N ALA A 92 12.99 -1.01 -14.81
CA ALA A 92 13.92 -0.73 -13.71
C ALA A 92 13.29 -1.05 -12.36
N ILE A 93 14.11 -1.13 -11.32
CA ILE A 93 13.65 -1.37 -9.94
C ILE A 93 13.60 -0.03 -9.19
N VAL A 94 12.52 0.20 -8.45
CA VAL A 94 12.37 1.38 -7.57
C VAL A 94 13.29 1.22 -6.36
N LYS A 95 14.27 2.12 -6.20
CA LYS A 95 15.11 2.17 -4.99
C LYS A 95 14.49 3.02 -3.90
N GLU A 96 13.96 4.18 -4.27
CA GLU A 96 13.48 5.17 -3.32
C GLU A 96 12.37 6.01 -3.95
N ILE A 97 11.37 6.41 -3.16
CA ILE A 97 10.32 7.33 -3.59
C ILE A 97 10.44 8.62 -2.79
N LYS A 98 10.61 9.76 -3.49
CA LYS A 98 10.64 11.08 -2.82
C LYS A 98 9.58 12.03 -3.34
N PRO A 99 8.88 12.75 -2.46
CA PRO A 99 8.04 13.86 -2.87
C PRO A 99 8.89 14.99 -3.46
N PHE A 100 8.42 15.55 -4.56
CA PHE A 100 8.94 16.79 -5.14
C PHE A 100 8.01 17.94 -4.74
N TYR A 101 8.61 18.97 -4.16
CA TYR A 101 7.95 20.19 -3.77
C TYR A 101 8.41 21.37 -4.64
N ASP A 102 7.51 22.32 -4.90
CA ASP A 102 7.87 23.57 -5.57
C ASP A 102 8.67 24.52 -4.64
N ARG A 103 9.06 25.69 -5.17
CA ARG A 103 9.78 26.72 -4.39
C ARG A 103 9.02 27.23 -3.16
N TYR A 104 7.71 26.99 -3.11
CA TYR A 104 6.82 27.37 -2.01
C TYR A 104 6.45 26.18 -1.12
N ARG A 105 7.16 25.05 -1.25
CA ARG A 105 6.93 23.81 -0.49
C ARG A 105 5.56 23.16 -0.72
N ARG A 106 4.90 23.45 -1.85
CA ARG A 106 3.67 22.76 -2.23
C ARG A 106 4.03 21.46 -2.93
N TRP A 107 3.40 20.35 -2.53
CA TRP A 107 3.60 19.06 -3.18
C TRP A 107 3.19 19.15 -4.65
N GLN A 108 3.99 18.57 -5.54
CA GLN A 108 3.74 18.59 -6.99
C GLN A 108 3.61 17.19 -7.55
N ALA A 109 4.52 16.28 -7.19
CA ALA A 109 4.48 14.89 -7.61
C ALA A 109 5.50 14.07 -6.81
N ASP A 110 5.33 12.76 -6.80
CA ASP A 110 6.35 11.84 -6.31
C ASP A 110 7.28 11.39 -7.44
N TYR A 111 8.57 11.35 -7.15
CA TYR A 111 9.61 10.89 -8.05
C TYR A 111 10.17 9.55 -7.59
N LEU A 112 10.28 8.63 -8.54
CA LEU A 112 10.94 7.35 -8.40
C LEU A 112 12.43 7.53 -8.69
N TYR A 113 13.27 7.09 -7.76
CA TYR A 113 14.71 6.91 -7.95
C TYR A 113 14.94 5.45 -8.28
N LEU A 114 15.49 5.19 -9.47
CA LEU A 114 15.62 3.86 -10.03
C LEU A 114 17.00 3.26 -9.73
N ASP A 115 17.10 1.94 -9.78
CA ASP A 115 18.32 1.19 -9.54
C ASP A 115 19.48 1.57 -10.47
N ASN A 116 19.16 1.88 -11.72
CA ASN A 116 20.07 2.37 -12.76
C ASN A 116 20.49 3.85 -12.62
N GLY A 117 20.11 4.53 -11.54
CA GLY A 117 20.47 5.93 -11.27
C GLY A 117 19.58 6.96 -11.99
N MET A 118 18.60 6.53 -12.79
CA MET A 118 17.64 7.42 -13.41
C MET A 118 16.56 7.84 -12.41
N ARG A 119 15.88 8.95 -12.71
CA ARG A 119 14.71 9.41 -11.96
C ARG A 119 13.57 9.78 -12.88
N THR A 120 12.36 9.44 -12.48
CA THR A 120 11.14 9.72 -13.25
C THR A 120 9.97 10.00 -12.33
N ASN A 121 8.97 10.72 -12.83
CA ASN A 121 7.73 10.95 -12.10
C ASN A 121 6.95 9.63 -12.00
N ILE A 122 6.37 9.34 -10.84
CA ILE A 122 5.58 8.12 -10.61
C ILE A 122 4.45 7.95 -11.63
N ASN A 123 3.82 9.05 -12.06
CA ASN A 123 2.71 9.06 -13.03
C ASN A 123 3.13 8.66 -14.46
N ASN A 124 4.43 8.54 -14.72
CA ASN A 124 4.96 8.10 -16.00
C ASN A 124 5.24 6.60 -16.06
N CYS A 125 4.99 5.89 -14.96
CA CYS A 125 5.38 4.50 -14.74
C CYS A 125 4.16 3.66 -14.41
N VAL A 126 4.26 2.37 -14.75
CA VAL A 126 3.32 1.33 -14.33
C VAL A 126 4.11 0.19 -13.72
N LEU A 127 3.48 -0.59 -12.84
CA LEU A 127 4.05 -1.86 -12.39
C LEU A 127 4.29 -2.76 -13.61
N ALA A 128 5.47 -3.38 -13.67
CA ALA A 128 5.91 -4.19 -14.81
C ALA A 128 5.34 -5.62 -14.75
#